data_AF-A0A3N9MUZ7-F1
#
_entry.id   AF-A0A3N9MUZ7-F1
#
_cell.length_a   1.000
_cell.length_b   1.000
_cell.length_c   1.000
_cell.angle_alpha   90.00
_cell.angle_beta   90.00
_cell.angle_gamma   90.00
#
_symmetry.space_group_name_H-M   'P 1'
#
loop_
_entity.id
_entity.type
_entity.pdbx_description
1 polymer ?
#
loop_
_entity_poly.entity_id
_entity_poly.type
_entity_poly.pdbx_seq_one_letter_code
_entity_poly.pdbx_strand_id
1 'polypeptide(L)'
;MIKDIATKNNPPISGRERKFSRLLLFFEDVIKIPLFRCQRCGECILSSTAFICSQNCPKRMRNGPCGGTRQDGSCEVYPDRKCVWYKIYYRSKLLKRISPLYDIKKIHNWNLEHTSAWLNVFKKRIEAPKWFVHKDKQKVKAIISNDPER
;
A
#
# COMPACT_ATOMS: atom_id res chain seq x y z
N MET A 1 -18.97 -9.60 11.60
CA MET A 1 -17.78 -10.42 11.35
C MET A 1 -17.63 -10.91 9.91
N ILE A 2 -18.68 -11.45 9.25
CA ILE A 2 -18.58 -11.93 7.84
C ILE A 2 -18.53 -10.79 6.80
N LYS A 3 -18.99 -9.59 7.15
CA LYS A 3 -19.04 -8.41 6.26
C LYS A 3 -17.66 -7.83 5.91
N ASP A 4 -16.61 -8.23 6.62
CA ASP A 4 -15.24 -7.69 6.47
C ASP A 4 -14.33 -8.56 5.60
N ILE A 5 -14.83 -9.71 5.12
CA ILE A 5 -14.14 -10.52 4.12
C ILE A 5 -14.16 -9.72 2.80
N ALA A 6 -12.97 -9.38 2.29
CA ALA A 6 -12.71 -8.42 1.20
C ALA A 6 -13.57 -8.61 -0.08
N THR A 7 -14.16 -9.78 -0.26
CA THR A 7 -14.86 -10.22 -1.46
C THR A 7 -16.39 -10.23 -1.35
N LYS A 8 -17.00 -10.23 -0.16
CA LYS A 8 -18.44 -10.56 -0.06
C LYS A 8 -19.40 -9.40 -0.36
N ASN A 9 -18.96 -8.16 -0.15
CA ASN A 9 -19.85 -6.98 -0.19
C ASN A 9 -19.61 -6.02 -1.37
N ASN A 10 -18.64 -6.28 -2.23
CA ASN A 10 -18.35 -5.40 -3.35
C ASN A 10 -19.08 -5.87 -4.62
N PRO A 11 -19.86 -5.01 -5.29
CA PRO A 11 -20.52 -5.39 -6.53
C PRO A 11 -19.46 -5.79 -7.57
N PRO A 12 -19.68 -6.89 -8.32
CA PRO A 12 -18.75 -7.34 -9.34
C PRO A 12 -18.57 -6.25 -10.41
N ILE A 13 -17.35 -6.16 -10.95
CA ILE A 13 -17.02 -5.18 -11.98
C ILE A 13 -17.76 -5.58 -13.27
N SER A 14 -18.65 -4.71 -13.76
CA SER A 14 -19.37 -4.98 -15.01
C SER A 14 -18.43 -4.96 -16.21
N GLY A 15 -18.80 -5.65 -17.30
CA GLY A 15 -17.95 -5.72 -18.50
C GLY A 15 -17.66 -4.34 -19.12
N ARG A 16 -18.64 -3.43 -19.11
CA ARG A 16 -18.47 -2.03 -19.56
C ARG A 16 -17.53 -1.26 -18.62
N GLU A 17 -17.71 -1.41 -17.31
CA GLU A 17 -16.81 -0.83 -16.32
C GLU A 17 -15.36 -1.32 -16.49
N ARG A 18 -15.17 -2.59 -16.84
CA ARG A 18 -13.82 -3.15 -17.05
C ARG A 18 -13.12 -2.52 -18.25
N LYS A 19 -13.85 -2.28 -19.36
CA LYS A 19 -13.30 -1.56 -20.52
C LYS A 19 -12.91 -0.12 -20.15
N PHE A 20 -13.80 0.59 -19.46
CA PHE A 20 -13.52 1.95 -19.00
C PHE A 20 -12.35 2.01 -18.00
N SER A 21 -12.28 1.03 -17.10
CA SER A 21 -11.20 0.91 -16.13
C SER A 21 -9.84 0.71 -16.78
N ARG A 22 -9.77 -0.08 -17.87
CA ARG A 22 -8.53 -0.25 -18.65
C ARG A 22 -8.04 1.05 -19.27
N LEU A 23 -8.96 1.88 -19.79
CA LEU A 23 -8.61 3.19 -20.34
C LEU A 23 -8.04 4.11 -19.25
N LEU A 24 -8.70 4.20 -18.09
CA LEU A 24 -8.18 4.97 -16.96
C LEU A 24 -6.86 4.41 -16.43
N LEU A 25 -6.70 3.08 -16.41
CA LEU A 25 -5.48 2.42 -15.97
C LEU A 25 -4.31 2.76 -16.88
N PHE A 26 -4.52 2.90 -18.19
CA PHE A 26 -3.48 3.36 -19.11
C PHE A 26 -2.91 4.73 -18.70
N PHE A 27 -3.78 5.70 -18.40
CA PHE A 27 -3.34 7.02 -17.90
C PHE A 27 -2.66 6.93 -16.53
N GLU A 28 -3.18 6.08 -15.64
CA GLU A 28 -2.52 5.82 -14.36
C GLU A 28 -1.13 5.20 -14.56
N ASP A 29 -0.95 4.31 -15.53
CA ASP A 29 0.29 3.62 -15.80
C ASP A 29 1.36 4.57 -16.34
N VAL A 30 1.00 5.46 -17.26
CA VAL A 30 1.89 6.49 -17.82
C VAL A 30 2.54 7.33 -16.72
N ILE A 31 1.83 7.58 -15.62
CA ILE A 31 2.34 8.38 -14.49
C ILE A 31 2.97 7.48 -13.40
N LYS A 32 2.26 6.44 -12.96
CA LYS A 32 2.60 5.69 -11.74
C LYS A 32 3.68 4.63 -11.96
N ILE A 33 3.80 4.05 -13.15
CA ILE A 33 4.85 3.08 -13.46
C ILE A 33 6.23 3.74 -13.44
N PRO A 34 6.49 4.82 -14.22
CA PRO A 34 7.83 5.42 -14.23
C PRO A 34 8.20 6.04 -12.88
N LEU A 35 7.26 6.70 -12.20
CA LEU A 35 7.57 7.39 -10.94
C LEU A 35 7.68 6.46 -9.73
N PHE A 36 6.86 5.41 -9.64
CA PHE A 36 6.73 4.61 -8.41
C PHE A 36 6.89 3.10 -8.61
N ARG A 37 7.17 2.65 -9.85
CA ARG A 37 7.21 1.22 -10.22
C ARG A 37 5.93 0.50 -9.80
N CYS A 38 4.79 1.09 -10.18
CA CYS A 38 3.46 0.57 -9.86
C CYS A 38 3.27 -0.86 -10.40
N GLN A 39 2.67 -1.74 -9.59
CA GLN A 39 2.36 -3.13 -9.93
C GLN A 39 0.87 -3.37 -10.27
N ARG A 40 0.10 -2.30 -10.53
CA ARG A 40 -1.31 -2.38 -10.98
C ARG A 40 -2.25 -3.19 -10.07
N CYS A 41 -2.05 -3.14 -8.77
CA CYS A 41 -2.88 -3.86 -7.79
C CYS A 41 -4.33 -3.36 -7.67
N GLY A 42 -4.71 -2.26 -8.33
CA GLY A 42 -6.05 -1.66 -8.26
C GLY A 42 -6.47 -1.08 -6.91
N GLU A 43 -5.64 -1.25 -5.87
CA GLU A 43 -5.88 -0.78 -4.52
C GLU A 43 -4.67 0.03 -4.01
N CYS A 44 -4.51 1.23 -4.56
CA CYS A 44 -3.32 2.04 -4.30
C CYS A 44 -3.23 2.51 -2.83
N ILE A 45 -2.14 2.17 -2.13
CA ILE A 45 -1.84 2.64 -0.75
C ILE A 45 -0.62 3.55 -0.68
N LEU A 46 -0.25 4.13 -1.82
CA LEU A 46 0.98 4.90 -2.02
C LEU A 46 1.11 6.08 -1.03
N SER A 47 0.00 6.72 -0.67
CA SER A 47 -0.06 7.81 0.30
C SER A 47 0.30 7.40 1.74
N SER A 48 0.07 6.13 2.09
CA SER A 48 0.38 5.57 3.41
C SER A 48 1.81 5.02 3.47
N THR A 49 2.33 4.52 2.34
CA THR A 49 3.66 3.92 2.23
C THR A 49 4.74 4.92 1.79
N ALA A 50 4.58 6.18 2.20
CA ALA A 50 5.48 7.29 1.89
C ALA A 50 5.79 7.50 0.40
N PHE A 51 4.95 7.03 -0.51
CA PHE A 51 5.15 7.01 -1.97
C PHE A 51 6.08 5.90 -2.52
N ILE A 52 6.11 4.72 -1.90
CA ILE A 52 6.77 3.51 -2.44
C ILE A 52 5.67 2.47 -2.61
N CYS A 53 5.59 1.85 -3.78
CA CYS A 53 4.63 0.78 -4.00
C CYS A 53 5.04 -0.47 -3.18
N SER A 54 4.23 -0.85 -2.18
CA SER A 54 4.49 -2.03 -1.33
C SER A 54 4.47 -3.34 -2.13
N GLN A 55 3.75 -3.36 -3.26
CA GLN A 55 3.62 -4.50 -4.16
C GLN A 55 4.92 -4.84 -4.90
N ASN A 56 5.96 -3.98 -4.83
CA ASN A 56 7.31 -4.33 -5.27
C ASN A 56 7.97 -5.38 -4.34
N CYS A 57 7.39 -5.66 -3.18
CA CYS A 57 7.81 -6.78 -2.34
C CYS A 57 7.48 -8.11 -3.05
N PRO A 58 8.41 -9.09 -3.08
CA PRO A 58 8.13 -10.40 -3.67
C PRO A 58 6.91 -11.08 -3.06
N LYS A 59 6.68 -10.85 -1.76
CA LYS A 59 5.55 -11.42 -1.01
C LYS A 59 4.26 -10.61 -1.17
N ARG A 60 4.26 -9.51 -1.96
CA ARG A 60 3.09 -8.65 -2.25
C ARG A 60 2.28 -8.19 -1.01
N MET A 61 2.95 -8.06 0.13
CA MET A 61 2.30 -7.73 1.40
C MET A 61 1.95 -6.24 1.50
N ARG A 62 0.76 -5.96 2.05
CA ARG A 62 0.25 -4.60 2.26
C ARG A 62 0.49 -4.05 3.67
N ASN A 63 0.77 -4.93 4.62
CA ASN A 63 1.17 -4.56 5.98
C ASN A 63 2.64 -4.96 6.19
N GLY A 64 3.32 -4.22 7.07
CA GLY A 64 4.78 -4.20 7.26
C GLY A 64 5.42 -5.53 7.64
N PRO A 65 6.76 -5.52 7.75
CA PRO A 65 7.67 -6.53 7.21
C PRO A 65 7.31 -7.99 7.59
N CYS A 66 7.65 -8.95 6.72
CA CYS A 66 7.32 -10.38 6.88
C CYS A 66 8.07 -11.11 8.02
N GLY A 67 8.68 -10.40 8.96
CA GLY A 67 9.60 -10.97 9.94
C GLY A 67 10.96 -11.40 9.36
N GLY A 68 11.02 -11.91 8.13
CA GLY A 68 12.27 -12.32 7.48
C GLY A 68 13.13 -11.18 6.92
N THR A 69 12.87 -9.93 7.30
CA THR A 69 13.80 -8.84 6.95
C THR A 69 15.09 -9.05 7.73
N ARG A 70 16.23 -9.13 7.05
CA ARG A 70 17.51 -9.41 7.71
C ARG A 70 17.91 -8.23 8.59
N GLN A 71 18.81 -8.47 9.54
CA GLN A 71 19.31 -7.45 10.46
C GLN A 71 19.92 -6.23 9.74
N ASP A 72 20.53 -6.44 8.57
CA ASP A 72 21.08 -5.36 7.75
C ASP A 72 19.99 -4.58 6.96
N GLY A 73 18.72 -4.98 7.04
CA GLY A 73 17.60 -4.41 6.30
C GLY A 73 17.41 -4.97 4.88
N SER A 74 18.16 -6.01 4.49
CA SER A 74 17.96 -6.69 3.20
C SER A 74 16.71 -7.59 3.19
N CYS A 75 16.24 -7.92 1.99
CA CYS A 75 15.07 -8.76 1.80
C CYS A 75 15.43 -10.24 2.00
N GLU A 76 14.55 -11.00 2.68
CA GLU A 76 14.65 -12.46 2.83
C GLU A 76 14.88 -13.19 1.50
N VAL A 77 14.06 -12.84 0.50
CA VAL A 77 13.99 -13.52 -0.81
C VAL A 77 15.08 -13.03 -1.77
N TYR A 78 15.47 -11.76 -1.65
CA TYR A 78 16.46 -11.12 -2.53
C TYR A 78 17.54 -10.44 -1.67
N PRO A 79 18.60 -11.19 -1.31
CA PRO A 79 19.68 -10.72 -0.44
C PRO A 79 20.40 -9.47 -0.95
N ASP A 80 20.47 -9.35 -2.27
CA ASP A 80 21.11 -8.33 -3.07
C ASP A 80 20.43 -6.95 -3.00
N ARG A 81 19.23 -6.85 -2.40
CA ARG A 81 18.48 -5.59 -2.33
C ARG A 81 17.82 -5.34 -0.97
N LYS A 82 17.69 -4.06 -0.62
CA LYS A 82 16.98 -3.63 0.60
C LYS A 82 15.50 -3.94 0.54
N CYS A 83 14.95 -4.40 1.67
CA CYS A 83 13.54 -4.71 1.83
C CYS A 83 12.67 -3.48 1.48
N VAL A 84 11.56 -3.72 0.78
CA VAL A 84 10.64 -2.62 0.38
C VAL A 84 10.06 -1.94 1.61
N TRP A 85 9.71 -2.70 2.65
CA TRP A 85 9.17 -2.16 3.90
C TRP A 85 10.21 -1.44 4.74
N TYR A 86 11.47 -1.89 4.71
CA TYR A 86 12.58 -1.12 5.27
C TYR A 86 12.67 0.26 4.59
N LYS A 87 12.70 0.31 3.26
CA LYS A 87 12.72 1.59 2.51
C LYS A 87 11.49 2.48 2.79
N ILE A 88 10.31 1.88 2.93
CA ILE A 88 9.08 2.60 3.32
C ILE A 88 9.25 3.23 4.69
N TYR A 89 9.68 2.48 5.70
CA TYR A 89 9.86 2.97 7.07
C TYR A 89 10.83 4.15 7.13
N TYR A 90 12.03 4.01 6.55
CA TYR A 90 13.04 5.08 6.59
C TYR A 90 12.56 6.35 5.90
N ARG A 91 11.89 6.24 4.75
CA ARG A 91 11.34 7.42 4.07
C ARG A 91 10.13 8.00 4.79
N SER A 92 9.27 7.18 5.40
CA SER A 92 8.19 7.66 6.28
C SER A 92 8.74 8.44 7.47
N LYS A 93 9.86 8.00 8.06
CA LYS A 93 10.57 8.71 9.13
C LYS A 93 11.08 10.07 8.65
N LEU A 94 11.73 10.10 7.48
CA LEU A 94 12.22 11.35 6.86
C LEU A 94 11.07 12.34 6.57
N LEU A 95 9.95 11.84 6.03
CA LEU A 95 8.76 12.64 5.73
C LEU A 95 7.90 12.95 6.96
N LYS A 96 8.29 12.49 8.17
CA LYS A 96 7.53 12.62 9.42
C LYS A 96 6.08 12.10 9.31
N ARG A 97 5.89 11.01 8.56
CA ARG A 97 4.60 10.34 8.25
C ARG A 97 4.62 8.86 8.63
N ILE A 98 5.12 8.52 9.81
CA ILE A 98 5.17 7.12 10.28
C ILE A 98 3.79 6.60 10.70
N SER A 99 2.93 7.45 11.26
CA SER A 99 1.60 7.06 11.76
C SER A 99 0.78 6.16 10.82
N PRO A 100 0.64 6.46 9.51
CA PRO A 100 -0.12 5.61 8.58
C PRO A 100 0.43 4.20 8.36
N LEU A 101 1.67 3.90 8.78
CA LEU A 101 2.24 2.55 8.70
C LEU A 101 1.71 1.62 9.79
N TYR A 102 1.25 2.17 10.92
CA TYR A 102 0.64 1.41 12.01
C TYR A 102 -0.87 1.18 11.79
N ASP A 103 -1.47 1.82 10.79
CA ASP A 103 -2.84 1.53 10.38
C ASP A 103 -2.89 0.21 9.61
N ILE A 104 -3.53 -0.80 10.17
CA ILE A 104 -3.74 -2.09 9.50
C ILE A 104 -4.55 -1.88 8.22
N LYS A 105 -3.97 -2.27 7.07
CA LYS A 105 -4.65 -2.25 5.77
C LYS A 105 -5.35 -3.59 5.51
N LYS A 106 -6.46 -3.51 4.78
CA LYS A 106 -7.19 -4.70 4.30
C LYS A 106 -6.29 -5.58 3.44
N ILE A 107 -6.53 -6.88 3.53
CA ILE A 107 -5.87 -7.90 2.69
C ILE A 107 -6.06 -7.52 1.21
N HIS A 108 -5.06 -7.80 0.39
CA HIS A 108 -5.11 -7.49 -1.03
C HIS A 108 -6.24 -8.24 -1.73
N ASN A 109 -7.10 -7.50 -2.45
CA ASN A 109 -8.14 -8.07 -3.28
C ASN A 109 -7.65 -8.31 -4.71
N TRP A 110 -7.36 -9.56 -5.04
CA TRP A 110 -6.88 -9.98 -6.37
C TRP A 110 -7.88 -9.70 -7.50
N ASN A 111 -9.19 -9.62 -7.20
CA ASN A 111 -10.20 -9.29 -8.22
C ASN A 111 -10.08 -7.85 -8.75
N LEU A 112 -9.39 -6.97 -8.01
CA LEU A 112 -9.14 -5.58 -8.41
C LEU A 112 -7.83 -5.41 -9.17
N GLU A 113 -7.02 -6.46 -9.33
CA GLU A 113 -5.77 -6.38 -10.09
C GLU A 113 -6.06 -6.00 -11.55
N HIS A 114 -5.17 -5.18 -12.14
CA HIS A 114 -5.35 -4.60 -13.48
C HIS A 114 -6.62 -3.76 -13.66
N THR A 115 -7.12 -3.17 -12.58
CA THR A 115 -8.15 -2.12 -12.63
C THR A 115 -7.58 -0.79 -12.16
N SER A 116 -8.14 0.31 -12.65
CA SER A 116 -7.76 1.66 -12.24
C SER A 116 -8.07 1.91 -10.77
N ALA A 117 -7.07 2.33 -10.01
CA ALA A 117 -7.22 2.61 -8.59
C ALA A 117 -8.18 3.79 -8.37
N TRP A 118 -8.13 4.82 -9.22
CA TRP A 118 -9.02 5.99 -9.09
C TRP A 118 -10.48 5.62 -9.29
N LEU A 119 -10.80 4.76 -10.26
CA LEU A 119 -12.17 4.29 -10.44
C LEU A 119 -12.67 3.52 -9.21
N ASN A 120 -11.80 2.72 -8.59
CA ASN A 120 -12.13 2.01 -7.35
C ASN A 120 -12.33 2.97 -6.16
N VAL A 121 -11.60 4.10 -6.08
CA VAL A 121 -11.88 5.16 -5.10
C VAL A 121 -13.26 5.77 -5.34
N PHE A 122 -13.56 6.18 -6.58
CA PHE A 122 -14.84 6.82 -6.91
C PHE A 122 -16.03 5.89 -6.67
N LYS A 123 -15.86 4.59 -6.90
CA LYS A 123 -16.88 3.56 -6.62
C LYS A 123 -16.91 3.10 -5.16
N LYS A 124 -16.15 3.76 -4.27
CA LYS A 124 -16.04 3.45 -2.82
C LYS A 124 -15.63 2.00 -2.52
N ARG A 125 -14.95 1.33 -3.45
CA ARG A 125 -14.39 -0.03 -3.26
C ARG A 125 -13.13 0.02 -2.41
N ILE A 126 -12.38 1.11 -2.51
CA ILE A 126 -11.17 1.36 -1.73
C ILE A 126 -11.25 2.72 -1.03
N GLU A 127 -10.47 2.88 0.03
CA GLU A 127 -10.33 4.16 0.74
C GLU A 127 -9.58 5.18 -0.12
N ALA A 128 -9.95 6.45 0.02
CA ALA A 128 -9.27 7.55 -0.64
C ALA A 128 -7.84 7.75 -0.09
N PRO A 129 -6.92 8.29 -0.90
CA PRO A 129 -5.56 8.56 -0.46
C PRO A 129 -5.53 9.57 0.69
N LYS A 130 -4.70 9.29 1.70
CA LYS A 130 -4.48 10.16 2.86
C LYS A 130 -3.44 11.24 2.51
N TRP A 131 -3.89 12.42 2.10
CA TRP A 131 -2.99 13.54 1.77
C TRP A 131 -2.39 14.19 3.00
N PHE A 132 -3.25 14.51 3.97
CA PHE A 132 -2.87 15.13 5.23
C PHE A 132 -2.79 14.06 6.31
N VAL A 133 -1.64 13.99 6.96
CA VAL A 133 -1.43 13.14 8.14
C VAL A 133 -1.36 14.09 9.32
N HIS A 134 -2.38 14.05 10.19
CA HIS A 134 -2.34 14.81 11.42
C HIS A 134 -1.14 14.32 12.24
N LYS A 135 -0.30 15.26 12.68
CA LYS A 135 0.89 14.96 13.50
C LYS A 135 0.42 14.66 14.92
N ASP A 136 -0.10 13.46 15.17
CA ASP A 136 -0.23 12.96 16.54
C ASP A 136 1.15 12.58 17.07
N LYS A 137 1.98 13.60 17.33
CA LYS A 137 3.34 13.45 17.83
C LYS A 137 3.36 12.61 19.10
N GLN A 138 2.38 12.74 19.98
CA GLN A 138 2.29 11.96 21.22
C GLN A 138 2.00 10.47 20.97
N LYS A 139 1.03 10.16 20.10
CA LYS A 139 0.68 8.77 19.76
C LYS A 139 1.81 8.04 19.04
N VAL A 140 2.45 8.71 18.07
CA VAL A 140 3.61 8.16 17.36
C VAL A 140 4.81 8.01 18.29
N LYS A 141 5.06 8.99 19.17
CA LYS A 141 6.18 8.92 20.13
C LYS A 141 5.97 7.83 21.18
N ALA A 142 4.73 7.60 21.62
CA ALA A 142 4.37 6.48 22.50
C ALA A 142 4.51 5.11 21.80
N ILE A 143 4.13 4.99 20.52
CA ILE A 143 4.32 3.76 19.75
C ILE A 143 5.81 3.48 19.53
N ILE A 144 6.60 4.50 19.17
CA ILE A 144 8.05 4.36 18.94
C ILE A 144 8.82 4.13 20.24
N SER A 145 8.40 4.73 21.37
CA SER A 145 9.06 4.50 22.67
C SER A 145 8.81 3.10 23.24
N ASN A 146 7.73 2.45 22.80
CA ASN A 146 7.35 1.11 23.23
C ASN A 146 7.81 0.02 22.24
N ASP A 147 8.56 0.38 21.19
CA ASP A 147 9.10 -0.56 20.21
C ASP A 147 10.38 -1.19 20.81
N PRO A 148 10.36 -2.48 21.20
CA PRO A 148 11.42 -3.10 22.00
C PRO A 148 12.71 -3.40 21.21
N GLU A 149 12.72 -3.19 19.89
CA GLU A 149 13.85 -3.47 18.99
C GLU A 149 14.71 -2.23 18.69
N ARG A 150 14.97 -1.42 19.71
CA ARG A 150 16.10 -0.48 19.71
C ARG A 150 17.28 -1.07 20.47
#